data_AF-A0A554KH28-F1
#
_entry.id   AF-A0A554KH28-F1
#
_cell.length_a   1.000
_cell.length_b   1.000
_cell.length_c   1.000
_cell.angle_alpha   90.00
_cell.angle_beta   90.00
_cell.angle_gamma   90.00
#
_symmetry.space_group_name_H-M   'P 1'
#
loop_
_entity.id
_entity.type
_entity.pdbx_description
1 polymer ?
#
loop_
_entity_poly.entity_id
_entity_poly.type
_entity_poly.pdbx_seq_one_letter_code
_entity_poly.pdbx_strand_id
1 'polypeptide(L)'
;MSQPNRLLLRFALTVALLLAMNRWMSEMFFVGGGWTGVVAVAALVTLLNVLVRPLLDLVTLPLKLLTGGIVVMAVNLVILLALETVTRLYDPHIATLTLEGGLRGWLLAAIVLGTANWVMKETL
;
A
#
# COMPACT_ATOMS: atom_id res chain seq x y z
N MET A 1 -19.47 -9.90 -9.44
CA MET A 1 -19.62 -9.86 -7.97
C MET A 1 -20.26 -8.53 -7.57
N SER A 2 -21.02 -8.47 -6.48
CA SER A 2 -21.55 -7.20 -5.96
C SER A 2 -20.38 -6.27 -5.56
N GLN A 3 -20.54 -4.95 -5.72
CA GLN A 3 -19.52 -3.95 -5.39
C GLN A 3 -18.94 -4.07 -3.97
N PRO A 4 -19.72 -4.40 -2.92
CA PRO A 4 -19.20 -4.62 -1.56
C PRO A 4 -18.26 -5.83 -1.46
N ASN A 5 -18.59 -6.94 -2.14
CA ASN A 5 -17.81 -8.17 -2.04
C ASN A 5 -16.42 -8.01 -2.69
N ARG A 6 -16.31 -7.20 -3.75
CA ARG A 6 -15.02 -6.86 -4.38
C ARG A 6 -14.12 -6.08 -3.41
N LEU A 7 -14.70 -5.14 -2.67
CA LEU A 7 -13.96 -4.34 -1.68
C LEU A 7 -13.47 -5.22 -0.53
N LEU A 8 -14.32 -6.10 -0.01
CA LEU A 8 -13.94 -7.03 1.07
C LEU A 8 -12.83 -7.99 0.64
N LEU A 9 -12.91 -8.55 -0.58
CA LEU A 9 -11.87 -9.44 -1.08
C LEU A 9 -10.55 -8.68 -1.28
N ARG A 10 -10.61 -7.46 -1.82
CA ARG A 10 -9.43 -6.60 -2.00
C ARG A 10 -8.79 -6.23 -0.66
N PHE A 11 -9.61 -5.95 0.35
CA PHE A 11 -9.13 -5.72 1.71
C PHE A 11 -8.44 -6.97 2.27
N ALA A 12 -9.07 -8.15 2.15
CA ALA A 12 -8.48 -9.42 2.61
C ALA A 12 -7.16 -9.74 1.91
N LEU A 13 -7.06 -9.49 0.60
CA LEU A 13 -5.81 -9.64 -0.16
C LEU A 13 -4.75 -8.63 0.27
N THR A 14 -5.14 -7.39 0.57
CA THR A 14 -4.23 -6.38 1.13
C THR A 14 -3.69 -6.82 2.50
N VAL A 15 -4.54 -7.36 3.38
CA VAL A 15 -4.11 -7.94 4.66
C VAL A 15 -3.09 -9.05 4.43
N ALA A 16 -3.40 -10.00 3.54
CA ALA A 16 -2.51 -11.12 3.22
C ALA A 16 -1.17 -10.64 2.65
N LEU A 17 -1.19 -9.62 1.79
CA LEU A 17 0.00 -9.00 1.24
C LEU A 17 0.88 -8.37 2.32
N LEU A 18 0.29 -7.58 3.23
CA LEU A 18 1.04 -6.96 4.31
C LEU A 18 1.65 -7.99 5.26
N LEU A 19 0.97 -9.10 5.54
CA LEU A 19 1.54 -10.21 6.29
C LEU A 19 2.72 -10.85 5.56
N ALA A 20 2.59 -11.08 4.25
CA ALA A 20 3.66 -11.64 3.43
C ALA A 20 4.88 -10.70 3.41
N MET A 21 4.66 -9.39 3.22
CA MET A 21 5.72 -8.37 3.26
C MET A 21 6.37 -8.31 4.63
N ASN A 22 5.60 -8.27 5.72
CA ASN A 22 6.15 -8.25 7.07
C ASN A 22 6.99 -9.51 7.39
N ARG A 23 6.65 -10.66 6.81
CA ARG A 23 7.37 -11.93 7.02
C ARG A 23 8.59 -12.10 6.13
N TRP A 24 8.53 -11.68 4.86
CA TRP A 24 9.60 -11.91 3.87
C TRP A 24 10.50 -10.71 3.68
N MET A 25 10.06 -9.52 4.08
CA MET A 25 10.80 -8.27 3.98
C MET A 25 10.98 -7.64 5.37
N SER A 26 11.09 -8.42 6.44
CA SER A 26 11.14 -7.92 7.83
C SER A 26 12.27 -6.92 8.09
N GLU A 27 13.37 -6.98 7.33
CA GLU A 27 14.49 -6.02 7.42
C GLU A 27 14.17 -4.67 6.75
N MET A 28 13.13 -4.63 5.90
CA MET A 28 12.80 -3.48 5.06
C MET A 28 11.39 -2.93 5.31
N PHE A 29 10.49 -3.76 5.80
CA PHE A 29 9.09 -3.45 6.01
C PHE A 29 8.63 -4.18 7.27
N PHE A 30 8.30 -3.41 8.29
CA PHE A 30 7.81 -3.94 9.55
C PHE A 30 6.48 -3.29 9.92
N VAL A 31 5.54 -4.13 10.33
CA VAL A 31 4.25 -3.72 10.88
C VAL A 31 4.13 -4.24 12.31
N GLY A 32 4.15 -3.33 13.27
CA GLY A 32 3.95 -3.61 14.69
C GLY A 32 2.51 -3.41 15.14
N GLY A 33 2.21 -3.78 16.39
CA GLY A 33 0.85 -3.80 16.93
C GLY A 33 0.10 -5.12 16.68
N GLY A 34 0.80 -6.20 16.31
CA GLY A 34 0.21 -7.53 16.13
C GLY A 34 -0.85 -7.59 15.02
N TRP A 35 -1.87 -8.44 15.21
CA TRP A 35 -2.97 -8.58 14.24
C TRP A 35 -3.78 -7.30 14.05
N THR A 36 -3.98 -6.53 15.13
CA THR A 36 -4.69 -5.24 15.07
C THR A 36 -3.94 -4.22 14.22
N GLY A 37 -2.62 -4.16 14.34
CA GLY A 37 -1.78 -3.29 13.52
C GLY A 37 -1.86 -3.61 12.03
N VAL A 38 -1.74 -4.90 11.68
CA VAL A 38 -1.83 -5.33 10.27
C VAL A 38 -3.20 -5.01 9.65
N VAL A 39 -4.28 -5.27 10.38
CA VAL A 39 -5.65 -4.98 9.91
C VAL A 39 -5.87 -3.47 9.76
N ALA A 40 -5.40 -2.66 10.70
CA ALA A 40 -5.50 -1.21 10.64
C ALA A 40 -4.70 -0.63 9.45
N VAL A 41 -3.46 -1.07 9.27
CA VAL A 41 -2.61 -0.65 8.14
C VAL A 41 -3.22 -1.10 6.81
N ALA A 42 -3.75 -2.32 6.70
CA ALA A 42 -4.44 -2.78 5.50
C ALA A 42 -5.68 -1.93 5.18
N ALA A 43 -6.40 -1.50 6.21
CA ALA A 43 -7.59 -0.67 6.04
C ALA A 43 -7.19 0.70 5.51
N LEU A 44 -6.13 1.29 6.07
CA LEU A 44 -5.55 2.53 5.59
C LEU A 44 -5.03 2.42 4.15
N VAL A 45 -4.29 1.36 3.80
CA VAL A 45 -3.83 1.13 2.42
C VAL A 45 -5.02 1.05 1.47
N THR A 46 -6.07 0.32 1.85
CA THR A 46 -7.28 0.18 1.02
C THR A 46 -8.00 1.52 0.86
N LEU A 47 -8.13 2.29 1.95
CA LEU A 47 -8.76 3.62 1.97
C LEU A 47 -7.96 4.61 1.11
N LEU A 48 -6.64 4.71 1.32
CA LEU A 48 -5.75 5.59 0.55
C LEU A 48 -5.78 5.21 -0.94
N ASN A 49 -5.84 3.92 -1.27
CA ASN A 49 -6.00 3.48 -2.66
C ASN A 49 -7.32 3.91 -3.29
N VAL A 50 -8.38 4.09 -2.51
CA VAL A 50 -9.68 4.54 -3.03
C VAL A 50 -9.72 6.07 -3.12
N LEU A 51 -9.16 6.78 -2.14
CA LEU A 51 -9.24 8.25 -2.05
C LEU A 51 -8.12 8.97 -2.82
N VAL A 52 -6.88 8.55 -2.62
CA VAL A 52 -5.69 9.22 -3.14
C VAL A 52 -5.40 8.82 -4.58
N ARG A 53 -5.67 7.55 -4.94
CA ARG A 53 -5.34 7.07 -6.28
C ARG A 53 -6.05 7.81 -7.43
N PRO A 54 -7.36 8.14 -7.35
CA PRO A 54 -8.01 8.94 -8.40
C PRO A 54 -7.37 10.31 -8.59
N LEU A 55 -6.97 10.95 -7.48
CA LEU A 55 -6.29 12.24 -7.51
C LEU A 55 -4.90 12.12 -8.14
N LEU A 56 -4.12 11.11 -7.73
CA LEU A 56 -2.81 10.86 -8.31
C LEU A 56 -2.90 10.47 -9.79
N ASP A 57 -3.91 9.70 -10.18
CA ASP A 57 -4.14 9.33 -11.58
C ASP A 57 -4.44 10.55 -12.45
N LEU A 58 -5.14 11.56 -11.91
CA LEU A 58 -5.40 12.84 -12.58
C LEU A 58 -4.12 13.66 -12.76
N VAL A 59 -3.32 13.81 -11.69
CA VAL A 59 -2.06 14.58 -11.73
C VAL A 59 -1.01 13.88 -12.60
N THR A 60 -0.97 12.55 -12.58
CA THR A 60 0.02 11.76 -13.32
C THR A 60 -0.42 11.40 -14.73
N LEU A 61 -1.65 11.72 -15.13
CA LEU A 61 -2.19 11.48 -16.48
C LEU A 61 -1.24 11.94 -17.61
N PRO A 62 -0.69 13.17 -17.62
CA PRO A 62 0.26 13.59 -18.66
C PRO A 62 1.55 12.76 -18.67
N LEU A 63 2.02 12.33 -17.51
CA LEU A 63 3.24 11.53 -17.37
C LEU A 63 3.04 10.07 -17.76
N LYS A 64 1.83 9.52 -17.54
CA LYS A 64 1.49 8.13 -17.92
C LYS A 64 1.62 7.91 -19.42
N LEU A 65 1.29 8.92 -20.23
CA LEU A 65 1.41 8.88 -21.69
C LEU A 65 2.86 8.74 -22.16
N LEU A 66 3.82 9.19 -21.34
CA LEU A 66 5.25 9.20 -21.68
C LEU A 66 6.03 8.03 -21.06
N THR A 67 5.66 7.58 -19.86
CA THR A 67 6.53 6.70 -19.04
C THR A 67 5.81 5.60 -18.25
N GLY A 68 4.50 5.40 -18.45
CA GLY A 68 3.68 4.27 -17.97
C GLY A 68 4.09 3.59 -16.66
N GLY A 69 5.07 2.68 -16.72
CA GLY A 69 5.57 1.91 -15.58
C GLY A 69 6.21 2.73 -14.45
N ILE A 70 6.99 3.77 -14.77
CA ILE A 70 7.65 4.61 -13.74
C ILE A 70 6.60 5.35 -12.91
N VAL A 71 5.54 5.80 -13.55
CA VAL A 71 4.43 6.50 -12.88
C VAL A 71 3.69 5.59 -11.91
N VAL A 72 3.48 4.32 -12.27
CA VAL A 72 2.85 3.35 -11.37
C VAL A 72 3.67 3.18 -10.10
N MET A 73 5.00 3.09 -10.21
CA MET A 73 5.88 3.02 -9.05
C MET A 73 5.81 4.28 -8.20
N ALA A 74 5.85 5.47 -8.82
CA ALA A 74 5.76 6.75 -8.12
C ALA A 74 4.45 6.89 -7.32
N VAL A 75 3.31 6.51 -7.92
CA VAL A 75 2.00 6.55 -7.25
C VAL A 75 1.98 5.66 -6.00
N ASN A 76 2.53 4.44 -6.09
CA ASN A 76 2.57 3.52 -4.94
C ASN A 76 3.58 3.96 -3.87
N LEU A 77 4.68 4.61 -4.28
CA LEU A 77 5.61 5.23 -3.34
C LEU A 77 4.94 6.37 -2.55
N VAL A 78 4.13 7.20 -3.21
CA VAL A 78 3.35 8.26 -2.54
C VAL A 78 2.32 7.66 -1.57
N ILE A 79 1.67 6.56 -1.94
CA ILE A 79 0.73 5.86 -1.05
C ILE A 79 1.46 5.33 0.20
N LEU A 80 2.65 4.75 0.03
CA LEU A 80 3.48 4.32 1.14
C LEU A 80 3.93 5.48 2.04
N LEU A 81 4.31 6.61 1.46
CA LEU A 81 4.69 7.82 2.21
C LEU A 81 3.50 8.34 3.02
N ALA A 82 2.31 8.37 2.41
CA ALA A 82 1.09 8.75 3.09
C ALA A 82 0.75 7.77 4.22
N LEU A 83 0.91 6.47 3.98
CA LEU A 83 0.68 5.43 4.97
C LEU A 83 1.60 5.59 6.17
N GLU A 84 2.91 5.74 5.95
CA GLU A 84 3.88 5.95 7.02
C GLU A 84 3.54 7.22 7.82
N THR A 85 3.27 8.33 7.12
CA THR A 85 2.90 9.61 7.76
C THR A 85 1.65 9.47 8.63
N VAL A 86 0.61 8.80 8.12
CA VAL A 86 -0.63 8.57 8.86
C VAL A 86 -0.39 7.64 10.04
N THR A 87 0.37 6.55 9.87
CA THR A 87 0.67 5.61 10.96
C THR A 87 1.52 6.23 12.07
N ARG A 88 2.35 7.24 11.77
CA ARG A 88 3.08 8.01 12.80
C ARG A 88 2.17 8.88 13.67
N LEU A 89 0.95 9.20 13.20
CA LEU A 89 -0.05 9.91 13.97
C LEU A 89 -0.89 8.97 14.85
N TYR A 90 -0.83 7.66 14.62
CA TYR A 90 -1.48 6.66 15.48
C TYR A 90 -0.68 6.42 16.75
N ASP A 91 -1.39 5.97 17.79
CA ASP A 91 -0.74 5.44 18.99
C ASP A 91 0.11 4.20 18.61
N PRO A 92 1.41 4.17 18.97
CA PRO A 92 2.30 3.05 18.68
C PRO A 92 1.82 1.70 19.23
N HIS A 93 0.91 1.68 20.20
CA HIS A 93 0.31 0.45 20.70
C HIS A 93 -0.75 -0.15 19.77
N ILE A 94 -1.32 0.64 18.85
CA ILE A 94 -2.39 0.20 17.94
C ILE A 94 -1.81 -0.31 16.63
N ALA A 95 -0.96 0.50 16.00
CA ALA A 95 -0.34 0.16 14.72
C ALA A 95 0.96 0.95 14.54
N THR A 96 2.04 0.28 14.18
CA THR A 96 3.27 0.93 13.71
C THR A 96 3.61 0.39 12.34
N LEU A 97 4.03 1.28 11.44
CA LEU A 97 4.60 0.91 10.16
C LEU A 97 5.97 1.55 10.06
N THR A 98 7.02 0.73 10.04
CA THR A 98 8.39 1.17 9.85
C THR A 98 8.93 0.61 8.55
N LEU A 99 9.42 1.52 7.70
CA LEU A 99 10.11 1.21 6.47
C LEU A 99 11.60 1.39 6.71
N GLU A 100 12.24 0.29 7.14
CA GLU A 100 13.67 0.23 7.36
C GLU A 100 14.39 -0.15 6.04
N GLY A 101 15.69 0.07 5.89
CA GLY A 101 16.38 -0.24 4.61
C GLY A 101 16.44 0.89 3.57
N GLY A 102 16.09 2.13 3.94
CA GLY A 102 16.33 3.33 3.13
C GLY A 102 15.73 3.27 1.73
N LEU A 103 16.33 3.93 0.74
CA LEU A 103 15.78 4.00 -0.63
C LEU A 103 15.42 2.63 -1.24
N ARG A 104 16.17 1.57 -0.91
CA ARG A 104 15.92 0.21 -1.43
C ARG A 104 14.66 -0.41 -0.83
N GLY A 105 14.46 -0.31 0.49
CA GLY A 105 13.26 -0.82 1.15
C GLY A 105 12.00 -0.14 0.64
N TRP A 106 12.07 1.19 0.48
CA TRP A 106 10.98 2.00 -0.07
C TRP A 106 10.63 1.61 -1.51
N LEU A 107 11.62 1.46 -2.39
CA LEU A 107 11.40 1.06 -3.78
C LEU A 107 10.82 -0.35 -3.88
N LEU A 108 11.38 -1.33 -3.16
CA LEU A 108 10.89 -2.70 -3.18
C LEU A 108 9.47 -2.79 -2.63
N ALA A 109 9.17 -2.13 -1.51
CA ALA A 109 7.82 -2.08 -0.96
C ALA A 109 6.83 -1.44 -1.96
N ALA A 110 7.23 -0.35 -2.63
CA ALA A 110 6.40 0.30 -3.64
C ALA A 110 6.14 -0.59 -4.86
N ILE A 111 7.14 -1.36 -5.30
CA ILE A 111 7.01 -2.34 -6.40
C ILE A 111 6.06 -3.47 -5.98
N VAL A 112 6.26 -4.07 -4.80
CA VAL A 112 5.44 -5.19 -4.33
C VAL A 112 3.99 -4.75 -4.11
N LEU A 113 3.77 -3.62 -3.43
CA LEU A 113 2.43 -3.06 -3.25
C LEU A 113 1.81 -2.64 -4.59
N GLY A 114 2.59 -2.04 -5.48
CA GLY A 114 2.10 -1.58 -6.78
C GLY A 114 1.68 -2.71 -7.70
N THR A 115 2.51 -3.75 -7.78
CA THR A 115 2.20 -4.96 -8.55
C THR A 115 1.00 -5.68 -7.98
N ALA A 116 0.94 -5.90 -6.65
CA ALA A 116 -0.19 -6.54 -6.01
C ALA A 116 -1.49 -5.73 -6.20
N ASN A 117 -1.46 -4.41 -6.00
CA ASN A 117 -2.62 -3.54 -6.21
C ASN A 117 -3.07 -3.49 -7.67
N TRP A 118 -2.14 -3.61 -8.62
CA TRP A 118 -2.46 -3.71 -10.04
C TRP A 118 -3.13 -5.05 -10.36
N VAL A 119 -2.55 -6.17 -9.93
CA VAL A 119 -3.14 -7.52 -10.11
C VAL A 119 -4.54 -7.57 -9.51
N MET A 120 -4.72 -7.10 -8.26
CA MET A 120 -6.03 -7.08 -7.61
C MET A 120 -7.06 -6.23 -8.38
N LYS A 121 -6.63 -5.13 -9.00
CA LYS A 121 -7.51 -4.27 -9.80
C LYS A 121 -7.92 -4.94 -11.13
N GLU A 122 -7.01 -5.69 -11.74
CA GLU A 122 -7.26 -6.37 -13.01
C GLU A 122 -8.14 -7.62 -12.83
N THR A 123 -7.94 -8.37 -11.74
CA THR A 123 -8.65 -9.63 -11.49
C THR A 123 -10.00 -9.47 -10.81
N LEU A 124 -10.22 -8.39 -10.06
CA LEU A 124 -11.44 -8.16 -9.27
C LEU A 124 -12.27 -7.04 -9.85
#